data_AF-A0A9W4NW30-F1
#
_entry.id   AF-A0A9W4NW30-F1
#
_cell.length_a   1.000
_cell.length_b   1.000
_cell.length_c   1.000
_cell.angle_alpha   90.00
_cell.angle_beta   90.00
_cell.angle_gamma   90.00
#
_symmetry.space_group_name_H-M   'P 1'
#
loop_
_entity.id
_entity.type
_entity.pdbx_description
1 polymer ?
#
loop_
_entity_poly.entity_id
_entity_poly.type
_entity_poly.pdbx_seq_one_letter_code
_entity_poly.pdbx_strand_id
1 'polypeptide(L)'
;MRQRSLNPGAYRVGWICPLEVEQIAAMEMLDEEHRPLPQPSGDTNIYNLGSINNHNVVIAGLPKAGNCSAATVVTQMRMTFPRLKYALLVGIGGGVPVKTDTGTVRLGHVVVSEPVGIHSGAVQYDHGKSRTGQFERKGSLMPPPTALLNAAREVSVKRQRVDRDPVWKNVQRIQTDRGNLRRFKFPGLDNDHLYESSYEHVKIGISCEEGGCDSLRRIPRSMDDGRENFVVVHRGTIASGELVIKNAQLRDDLAKEYGILCFEMEAAGALADFPCMVIRGISDYCDSHKNDAWHGYAAAVAAAYARQLFFHMSIGETIRPNLLSDSNTKVDPHIVEEFHKAVSDGKGTVVKTWLKIVDVNIRDPRTGRTALSFAARTGNIDMAKILLDHEALVNVRQYSCPGDSWGGGPGWTNGRTELSWAADCGHVEMAELLLKHGANPNSANSAGRVPLHYACMGNNRRLVKILVENGADINFKTFNHVRSPSFWITF
;
A
#
# COMPACT_ATOMS: atom_id res chain seq x y z
N MET A 1 9.87 2.18 29.27
CA MET A 1 8.45 2.35 28.89
C MET A 1 7.87 0.98 28.57
N ARG A 2 6.62 0.70 28.95
CA ARG A 2 5.97 -0.59 28.61
C ARG A 2 5.63 -0.57 27.12
N GLN A 3 6.32 -1.34 26.28
CA GLN A 3 5.96 -1.51 24.86
C GLN A 3 4.53 -2.03 24.75
N ARG A 4 3.74 -1.37 23.92
CA ARG A 4 2.34 -1.72 23.65
C ARG A 4 2.25 -2.99 22.81
N SER A 5 1.27 -3.85 23.13
CA SER A 5 0.93 -5.04 22.35
C SER A 5 -0.43 -4.82 21.69
N LEU A 6 -0.54 -5.06 20.40
CA LEU A 6 -1.76 -4.83 19.60
C LEU A 6 -2.14 -6.09 18.82
N ASN A 7 -3.40 -6.24 18.44
CA ASN A 7 -3.77 -7.32 17.51
C ASN A 7 -3.29 -7.02 16.08
N PRO A 8 -3.08 -8.04 15.22
CA PRO A 8 -2.65 -7.82 13.83
C PRO A 8 -3.61 -6.95 13.00
N GLY A 9 -4.90 -6.96 13.33
CA GLY A 9 -5.91 -6.10 12.72
C GLY A 9 -5.78 -4.61 13.08
N ALA A 10 -4.88 -4.21 13.99
CA ALA A 10 -4.63 -2.80 14.31
C ALA A 10 -3.72 -2.10 13.31
N TYR A 11 -2.99 -2.86 12.49
CA TYR A 11 -2.02 -2.33 11.54
C TYR A 11 -2.67 -2.01 10.19
N ARG A 12 -2.26 -0.89 9.59
CA ARG A 12 -2.88 -0.36 8.36
C ARG A 12 -1.87 -0.08 7.25
N VAL A 13 -0.59 0.10 7.59
CA VAL A 13 0.46 0.44 6.64
C VAL A 13 1.61 -0.56 6.75
N GLY A 14 1.96 -1.18 5.64
CA GLY A 14 3.17 -1.99 5.51
C GLY A 14 4.34 -1.12 5.09
N TRP A 15 5.54 -1.45 5.55
CA TRP A 15 6.78 -0.79 5.17
C TRP A 15 7.82 -1.87 4.86
N ILE A 16 8.19 -1.98 3.60
CA ILE A 16 9.07 -3.03 3.10
C ILE A 16 10.47 -2.44 2.86
N CYS A 17 11.48 -3.10 3.41
CA CYS A 17 12.88 -2.69 3.34
C CYS A 17 13.70 -3.79 2.68
N PRO A 18 14.11 -3.65 1.41
CA PRO A 18 14.95 -4.61 0.72
C PRO A 18 16.26 -5.00 1.43
N LEU A 19 16.93 -4.06 2.11
CA LEU A 19 18.24 -4.23 2.72
C LEU A 19 18.23 -3.93 4.23
N GLU A 20 19.18 -4.50 4.97
CA GLU A 20 19.34 -4.28 6.42
C GLU A 20 19.51 -2.79 6.77
N VAL A 21 20.33 -2.06 6.01
CA VAL A 21 20.57 -0.62 6.24
C VAL A 21 19.29 0.22 6.11
N GLU A 22 18.37 -0.21 5.24
CA GLU A 22 17.08 0.44 5.01
C GLU A 22 16.10 0.11 6.14
N GLN A 23 16.12 -1.13 6.63
CA GLN A 23 15.32 -1.55 7.77
C GLN A 23 15.73 -0.82 9.05
N ILE A 24 17.04 -0.66 9.28
CA ILE A 24 17.57 0.15 10.39
C ILE A 24 17.07 1.60 10.29
N ALA A 25 17.19 2.23 9.11
CA ALA A 25 16.68 3.58 8.90
C ALA A 25 15.17 3.69 9.17
N ALA A 26 14.38 2.70 8.74
CA ALA A 26 12.93 2.66 8.97
C ALA A 26 12.59 2.53 10.46
N MET A 27 13.33 1.73 11.23
CA MET A 27 13.12 1.58 12.67
C MET A 27 13.34 2.89 13.43
N GLU A 28 14.37 3.67 13.08
CA GLU A 28 14.63 5.00 13.67
C GLU A 28 13.52 6.03 13.36
N MET A 29 12.67 5.72 12.37
CA MET A 29 11.49 6.52 12.04
C MET A 29 10.26 6.20 12.89
N LEU A 30 10.27 5.20 13.78
CA LEU A 30 9.14 4.91 14.66
C LEU A 30 9.05 5.91 15.82
N ASP A 31 7.83 6.36 16.15
CA ASP A 31 7.58 7.11 17.39
C ASP A 31 7.54 6.18 18.60
N GLU A 32 6.99 4.98 18.41
CA GLU A 32 6.89 3.92 19.41
C GLU A 32 7.11 2.56 18.73
N GLU A 33 7.89 1.69 19.36
CA GLU A 33 7.98 0.27 19.00
C GLU A 33 6.94 -0.55 19.77
N HIS A 34 6.27 -1.46 19.07
CA HIS A 34 5.33 -2.41 19.64
C HIS A 34 5.98 -3.78 19.83
N ARG A 35 5.40 -4.60 20.72
CA ARG A 35 5.88 -5.97 20.93
C ARG A 35 5.63 -6.84 19.68
N PRO A 36 6.52 -7.81 19.39
CA PRO A 36 6.26 -8.82 18.38
C PRO A 36 4.95 -9.57 18.65
N LEU A 37 4.28 -9.99 17.58
CA LEU A 37 3.03 -10.74 17.64
C LEU A 37 3.24 -12.20 17.22
N PRO A 38 2.43 -13.13 17.75
CA PRO A 38 2.39 -14.49 17.22
C PRO A 38 2.02 -14.47 15.73
N GLN A 39 2.75 -15.23 14.92
CA GLN A 39 2.54 -15.34 13.49
C GLN A 39 2.12 -16.77 13.11
N PRO A 40 1.35 -16.95 12.02
CA PRO A 40 1.04 -18.27 11.48
C PRO A 40 2.31 -19.05 11.15
N SER A 41 2.30 -20.38 11.32
CA SER A 41 3.48 -21.23 11.06
C SER A 41 3.97 -21.22 9.61
N GLY A 42 3.11 -20.83 8.66
CA GLY A 42 3.45 -20.67 7.24
C GLY A 42 4.01 -19.29 6.87
N ASP A 43 4.03 -18.33 7.81
CA ASP A 43 4.64 -17.02 7.62
C ASP A 43 6.06 -17.05 8.19
N THR A 44 7.04 -16.91 7.31
CA THR A 44 8.47 -16.93 7.68
C THR A 44 9.06 -15.52 7.84
N ASN A 45 8.28 -14.48 7.60
CA ASN A 45 8.75 -13.12 7.76
C ASN A 45 9.00 -12.79 9.24
N ILE A 46 9.91 -11.85 9.48
CA ILE A 46 10.11 -11.23 10.79
C ILE A 46 9.62 -9.80 10.71
N TYR A 47 8.65 -9.46 11.57
CA TYR A 47 8.02 -8.15 11.59
C TYR A 47 8.52 -7.30 12.75
N ASN A 48 8.95 -6.09 12.44
CA ASN A 48 9.12 -5.02 13.42
C ASN A 48 7.86 -4.17 13.41
N LEU A 49 7.31 -3.91 14.59
CA LEU A 49 6.00 -3.28 14.73
C LEU A 49 6.13 -1.97 15.46
N GLY A 50 5.33 -0.98 15.10
CA GLY A 50 5.35 0.30 15.80
C GLY A 50 4.29 1.27 15.33
N SER A 51 4.46 2.53 15.69
CA SER A 51 3.60 3.62 15.25
C SER A 51 4.37 4.85 14.79
N ILE A 52 3.77 5.59 13.85
CA ILE A 52 4.23 6.88 13.34
C ILE A 52 3.02 7.80 13.24
N ASN A 53 3.02 8.92 13.96
CA ASN A 53 1.94 9.91 13.94
C ASN A 53 0.53 9.27 14.05
N ASN A 54 0.34 8.37 15.04
CA ASN A 54 -0.90 7.61 15.29
C ASN A 54 -1.29 6.57 14.22
N HIS A 55 -0.44 6.27 13.25
CA HIS A 55 -0.60 5.14 12.34
C HIS A 55 0.20 3.94 12.84
N ASN A 56 -0.41 2.77 12.90
CA ASN A 56 0.29 1.52 13.22
C ASN A 56 0.92 0.94 11.94
N VAL A 57 2.24 0.70 12.01
CA VAL A 57 3.09 0.31 10.88
C VAL A 57 3.68 -1.07 11.12
N VAL A 58 3.72 -1.89 10.07
CA VAL A 58 4.43 -3.18 10.02
C VAL A 58 5.65 -3.02 9.14
N ILE A 59 6.84 -3.20 9.68
CA ILE A 59 8.10 -3.14 8.95
C ILE A 59 8.60 -4.57 8.71
N ALA A 60 8.91 -4.93 7.46
CA ALA A 60 9.57 -6.19 7.13
C ALA A 60 10.79 -5.97 6.24
N GLY A 61 11.84 -6.73 6.53
CA GLY A 61 13.01 -6.87 5.67
C GLY A 61 12.80 -7.94 4.60
N LEU A 62 13.62 -7.95 3.56
CA LEU A 62 13.69 -9.07 2.62
C LEU A 62 14.87 -9.99 2.98
N PRO A 63 14.71 -11.32 2.90
CA PRO A 63 15.85 -12.24 3.04
C PRO A 63 16.88 -12.06 1.92
N LYS A 64 16.44 -11.61 0.74
CA LYS A 64 17.28 -11.24 -0.40
C LYS A 64 16.58 -10.15 -1.21
N ALA A 65 17.34 -9.19 -1.74
CA ALA A 65 16.87 -8.24 -2.73
C ALA A 65 16.32 -8.95 -3.99
N GLY A 66 15.38 -8.30 -4.69
CA GLY A 66 14.73 -8.84 -5.90
C GLY A 66 13.20 -9.03 -5.79
N ASN A 67 12.54 -9.11 -6.94
CA ASN A 67 11.08 -9.07 -7.03
C ASN A 67 10.40 -10.30 -6.41
N CYS A 68 10.96 -11.51 -6.59
CA CYS A 68 10.40 -12.73 -6.03
C CYS A 68 10.32 -12.70 -4.50
N SER A 69 11.38 -12.19 -3.86
CA SER A 69 11.42 -12.03 -2.41
C SER A 69 10.43 -10.98 -1.95
N ALA A 70 10.39 -9.83 -2.63
CA ALA A 70 9.43 -8.77 -2.34
C ALA A 70 7.97 -9.27 -2.42
N ALA A 71 7.63 -10.01 -3.47
CA ALA A 71 6.29 -10.58 -3.65
C ALA A 71 5.91 -11.56 -2.53
N THR A 72 6.85 -12.42 -2.10
CA THR A 72 6.63 -13.40 -1.04
C THR A 72 6.41 -12.71 0.32
N VAL A 73 7.28 -11.75 0.66
CA VAL A 73 7.17 -10.99 1.91
C VAL A 73 5.84 -10.24 1.97
N VAL A 74 5.47 -9.54 0.89
CA VAL A 74 4.20 -8.83 0.78
C VAL A 74 3.00 -9.76 0.94
N THR A 75 3.02 -10.91 0.27
CA THR A 75 1.91 -11.87 0.32
C THR A 75 1.69 -12.39 1.75
N GLN A 76 2.76 -12.82 2.42
CA GLN A 76 2.67 -13.30 3.80
C GLN A 76 2.30 -12.18 4.78
N MET A 77 2.84 -10.97 4.60
CA MET A 77 2.50 -9.79 5.40
C MET A 77 1.00 -9.47 5.35
N ARG A 78 0.37 -9.53 4.17
CA ARG A 78 -1.07 -9.30 4.02
C ARG A 78 -1.92 -10.38 4.70
N MET A 79 -1.45 -11.63 4.72
CA MET A 79 -2.14 -12.71 5.41
C MET A 79 -2.09 -12.55 6.92
N THR A 80 -0.95 -12.14 7.46
CA THR A 80 -0.77 -11.93 8.90
C THR A 80 -1.44 -10.65 9.40
N PHE A 81 -1.44 -9.59 8.59
CA PHE A 81 -2.05 -8.30 8.91
C PHE A 81 -3.22 -8.00 7.97
N PRO A 82 -4.42 -8.57 8.23
CA PRO A 82 -5.53 -8.62 7.27
C PRO A 82 -6.17 -7.26 6.97
N ARG A 83 -5.82 -6.21 7.71
CA ARG A 83 -6.34 -4.85 7.50
C ARG A 83 -5.29 -3.88 6.93
N LEU A 84 -4.17 -4.37 6.42
CA LEU A 84 -3.24 -3.52 5.68
C LEU A 84 -3.92 -2.90 4.45
N LYS A 85 -3.90 -1.56 4.36
CA LYS A 85 -4.49 -0.80 3.26
C LYS A 85 -3.47 -0.50 2.16
N TYR A 86 -2.25 -0.10 2.55
CA TYR A 86 -1.19 0.31 1.63
C TYR A 86 0.18 -0.17 2.10
N ALA A 87 1.15 -0.23 1.19
CA ALA A 87 2.57 -0.35 1.49
C ALA A 87 3.35 0.91 1.13
N LEU A 88 4.46 1.10 1.84
CA LEU A 88 5.60 1.88 1.40
C LEU A 88 6.73 0.90 1.12
N LEU A 89 7.27 0.92 -0.09
CA LEU A 89 8.49 0.21 -0.44
C LEU A 89 9.63 1.24 -0.41
N VAL A 90 10.41 1.22 0.67
CA VAL A 90 11.37 2.27 0.98
C VAL A 90 12.76 1.67 1.02
N GLY A 91 13.70 2.31 0.35
CA GLY A 91 15.06 1.79 0.24
C GLY A 91 15.94 2.70 -0.58
N ILE A 92 17.07 2.18 -1.02
CA ILE A 92 18.00 2.85 -1.91
C ILE A 92 17.78 2.43 -3.36
N GLY A 93 18.17 3.28 -4.28
CA GLY A 93 18.18 2.98 -5.70
C GLY A 93 19.29 3.75 -6.40
N GLY A 94 19.60 3.34 -7.63
CA GLY A 94 20.56 4.04 -8.46
C GLY A 94 19.86 5.14 -9.25
N GLY A 95 20.38 6.37 -9.17
CA GLY A 95 19.79 7.56 -9.77
C GLY A 95 20.21 7.73 -11.22
N VAL A 96 19.31 8.28 -12.02
CA VAL A 96 19.63 8.74 -13.38
C VAL A 96 19.90 10.23 -13.31
N PRO A 97 21.08 10.74 -13.74
CA PRO A 97 21.46 12.14 -13.63
C PRO A 97 20.75 13.05 -14.65
N VAL A 98 19.43 12.92 -14.78
CA VAL A 98 18.56 13.75 -15.62
C VAL A 98 18.05 14.97 -14.86
N LYS A 99 17.73 16.03 -15.61
CA LYS A 99 17.14 17.26 -15.07
C LYS A 99 15.63 17.10 -14.92
N THR A 100 15.11 17.35 -13.73
CA THR A 100 13.68 17.49 -13.46
C THR A 100 13.35 18.95 -13.14
N ASP A 101 12.08 19.22 -12.89
CA ASP A 101 11.55 20.46 -12.32
C ASP A 101 12.15 20.87 -10.96
N THR A 102 12.67 19.92 -10.19
CA THR A 102 13.37 20.16 -8.91
C THR A 102 14.90 20.11 -9.03
N GLY A 103 15.42 20.14 -10.26
CA GLY A 103 16.86 20.13 -10.55
C GLY A 103 17.36 18.76 -11.03
N THR A 104 18.67 18.63 -11.19
CA THR A 104 19.28 17.37 -11.61
C THR A 104 19.34 16.38 -10.45
N VAL A 105 18.96 15.12 -10.68
CA VAL A 105 19.03 14.06 -9.68
C VAL A 105 20.48 13.86 -9.20
N ARG A 106 20.67 13.78 -7.87
CA ARG A 106 21.99 13.61 -7.23
C ARG A 106 22.02 12.51 -6.17
N LEU A 107 23.21 12.08 -5.78
CA LEU A 107 23.38 11.22 -4.61
C LEU A 107 22.80 11.89 -3.36
N GLY A 108 22.10 11.11 -2.54
CA GLY A 108 21.40 11.62 -1.35
C GLY A 108 20.09 12.38 -1.63
N HIS A 109 19.66 12.50 -2.88
CA HIS A 109 18.29 12.93 -3.20
C HIS A 109 17.31 11.77 -2.97
N VAL A 110 16.01 12.07 -2.98
CA VAL A 110 14.94 11.08 -2.91
C VAL A 110 14.12 11.11 -4.20
N VAL A 111 13.81 9.94 -4.76
CA VAL A 111 12.86 9.76 -5.86
C VAL A 111 11.63 9.02 -5.34
N VAL A 112 10.45 9.54 -5.65
CA VAL A 112 9.16 8.99 -5.23
C VAL A 112 8.36 8.63 -6.47
N SER A 113 7.78 7.43 -6.51
CA SER A 113 6.98 7.01 -7.65
C SER A 113 5.73 7.87 -7.81
N GLU A 114 5.52 8.39 -9.02
CA GLU A 114 4.35 9.19 -9.38
C GLU A 114 3.96 8.89 -10.85
N PRO A 115 2.67 8.72 -11.17
CA PRO A 115 2.24 8.54 -12.55
C PRO A 115 2.67 9.70 -13.45
N VAL A 116 3.41 9.41 -14.52
CA VAL A 116 3.89 10.40 -15.50
C VAL A 116 3.70 9.85 -16.91
N GLY A 117 3.03 10.62 -17.78
CA GLY A 117 2.75 10.21 -19.15
C GLY A 117 1.97 8.88 -19.19
N ILE A 118 2.58 7.86 -19.79
CA ILE A 118 2.00 6.50 -19.93
C ILE A 118 2.37 5.55 -18.78
N HIS A 119 3.23 5.98 -17.85
CA HIS A 119 3.75 5.14 -16.77
C HIS A 119 2.98 5.39 -15.48
N SER A 120 2.66 4.33 -14.75
CA SER A 120 1.92 4.37 -13.48
C SER A 120 2.77 4.85 -12.28
N GLY A 121 4.02 5.27 -12.52
CA GLY A 121 5.00 5.66 -11.51
C GLY A 121 6.09 4.61 -11.28
N ALA A 122 5.87 3.37 -11.71
CA ALA A 122 6.91 2.37 -11.83
C ALA A 122 6.81 1.62 -13.17
N VAL A 123 7.95 1.16 -13.68
CA VAL A 123 8.02 0.37 -14.92
C VAL A 123 8.92 -0.84 -14.71
N GLN A 124 8.45 -2.03 -15.08
CA GLN A 124 9.33 -3.19 -15.18
C GLN A 124 9.99 -3.19 -16.57
N TYR A 125 11.26 -2.78 -16.64
CA TYR A 125 11.93 -2.50 -17.93
C TYR A 125 12.45 -3.75 -18.62
N ASP A 126 12.69 -4.83 -17.87
CA ASP A 126 13.22 -6.10 -18.37
C ASP A 126 12.16 -7.19 -18.56
N HIS A 127 10.87 -6.85 -18.41
CA HIS A 127 9.76 -7.78 -18.64
C HIS A 127 9.12 -7.58 -20.01
N GLY A 128 9.27 -8.58 -20.88
CA GLY A 128 8.85 -8.46 -22.28
C GLY A 128 9.21 -9.64 -23.14
N LYS A 129 9.01 -9.50 -24.45
CA LYS A 129 9.36 -10.49 -25.46
C LYS A 129 10.59 -10.03 -26.22
N SER A 130 11.61 -10.87 -26.27
CA SER A 130 12.70 -10.69 -27.22
C SER A 130 12.22 -11.05 -28.64
N ARG A 131 12.40 -10.13 -29.58
CA ARG A 131 12.20 -10.30 -31.02
C ARG A 131 13.53 -10.06 -31.72
N THR A 132 13.66 -10.44 -32.99
CA THR A 132 14.88 -10.27 -33.78
C THR A 132 15.37 -8.82 -33.73
N GLY A 133 16.40 -8.55 -32.91
CA GLY A 133 16.99 -7.23 -32.72
C GLY A 133 16.16 -6.22 -31.91
N GLN A 134 15.05 -6.62 -31.28
CA GLN A 134 14.17 -5.70 -30.54
C GLN A 134 13.59 -6.34 -29.28
N PHE A 135 13.47 -5.57 -28.20
CA PHE A 135 12.77 -5.99 -27.00
C PHE A 135 11.40 -5.31 -26.94
N GLU A 136 10.32 -6.10 -26.86
CA GLU A 136 8.96 -5.58 -26.71
C GLU A 136 8.52 -5.73 -25.25
N ARG A 137 8.54 -4.64 -24.49
CA ARG A 137 8.09 -4.61 -23.08
C ARG A 137 6.62 -5.04 -22.96
N LYS A 138 6.30 -5.82 -21.93
CA LYS A 138 4.95 -6.24 -21.56
C LYS A 138 4.64 -5.87 -20.12
N GLY A 139 3.36 -5.89 -19.79
CA GLY A 139 2.87 -5.67 -18.43
C GLY A 139 2.80 -4.20 -18.02
N SER A 140 2.07 -3.99 -16.94
CA SER A 140 1.86 -2.71 -16.28
C SER A 140 1.87 -2.94 -14.79
N LEU A 141 2.54 -2.06 -14.05
CA LEU A 141 2.53 -2.07 -12.58
C LEU A 141 1.38 -1.20 -12.08
N MET A 142 0.84 -1.52 -10.91
CA MET A 142 -0.19 -0.69 -10.29
C MET A 142 0.36 0.70 -9.94
N PRO A 143 -0.42 1.78 -10.10
CA PRO A 143 -0.02 3.09 -9.63
C PRO A 143 -0.04 3.17 -8.10
N PRO A 144 0.72 4.10 -7.49
CA PRO A 144 0.61 4.38 -6.07
C PRO A 144 -0.83 4.73 -5.68
N PRO A 145 -1.29 4.30 -4.49
CA PRO A 145 -2.61 4.65 -3.98
C PRO A 145 -2.85 6.17 -3.95
N THR A 146 -4.05 6.61 -4.35
CA THR A 146 -4.43 8.03 -4.34
C THR A 146 -4.23 8.71 -2.97
N ALA A 147 -4.46 7.99 -1.87
CA ALA A 147 -4.20 8.49 -0.52
C ALA A 147 -2.73 8.86 -0.29
N LEU A 148 -1.81 8.04 -0.79
CA LEU A 148 -0.36 8.30 -0.70
C LEU A 148 0.07 9.39 -1.69
N LEU A 149 -0.50 9.44 -2.90
CA LEU A 149 -0.25 10.53 -3.86
C LEU A 149 -0.68 11.89 -3.29
N ASN A 150 -1.85 11.96 -2.65
CA ASN A 150 -2.34 13.16 -1.99
C ASN A 150 -1.45 13.55 -0.80
N ALA A 151 -1.05 12.59 0.04
CA ALA A 151 -0.14 12.84 1.15
C ALA A 151 1.21 13.37 0.64
N ALA A 152 1.78 12.76 -0.40
CA ALA A 152 2.99 13.24 -1.03
C ALA A 152 2.79 14.68 -1.53
N ARG A 153 1.76 14.96 -2.33
CA ARG A 153 1.47 16.33 -2.82
C ARG A 153 1.43 17.34 -1.67
N GLU A 154 0.78 17.01 -0.56
CA GLU A 154 0.72 17.87 0.63
C GLU A 154 2.09 18.07 1.29
N VAL A 155 2.95 17.03 1.33
CA VAL A 155 4.36 17.18 1.76
C VAL A 155 5.05 18.26 0.93
N SER A 156 4.94 18.24 -0.40
CA SER A 156 5.58 19.26 -1.25
C SER A 156 5.03 20.65 -1.01
N VAL A 157 3.70 20.80 -0.91
CA VAL A 157 3.04 22.09 -0.65
C VAL A 157 3.52 22.69 0.67
N LYS A 158 3.52 21.90 1.76
CA LYS A 158 3.92 22.44 3.07
C LYS A 158 5.42 22.75 3.13
N ARG A 159 6.27 21.95 2.49
CA ARG A 159 7.72 22.16 2.46
C ARG A 159 8.11 23.47 1.79
N GLN A 160 7.39 23.91 0.77
CA GLN A 160 7.65 25.21 0.13
C GLN A 160 7.29 26.41 1.02
N ARG A 161 6.53 26.20 2.09
CA ARG A 161 6.02 27.27 2.97
C ARG A 161 6.77 27.40 4.29
N VAL A 162 7.85 26.63 4.48
CA VAL A 162 8.61 26.60 5.73
C VAL A 162 10.10 26.71 5.45
N ASP A 163 10.81 27.43 6.31
CA ASP A 163 12.27 27.59 6.20
C ASP A 163 13.02 26.33 6.68
N ARG A 164 12.38 25.52 7.53
CA ARG A 164 12.95 24.29 8.07
C ARG A 164 12.25 23.08 7.49
N ASP A 165 13.00 22.25 6.78
CA ASP A 165 12.46 21.06 6.16
C ASP A 165 12.02 20.02 7.21
N PRO A 166 10.73 19.66 7.28
CA PRO A 166 10.27 18.60 8.18
C PRO A 166 10.85 17.23 7.82
N VAL A 167 11.25 17.00 6.55
CA VAL A 167 11.96 15.77 6.16
C VAL A 167 13.37 15.77 6.77
N TRP A 168 14.09 16.88 6.70
CA TRP A 168 15.40 17.03 7.35
C TRP A 168 15.34 16.79 8.86
N LYS A 169 14.29 17.31 9.53
CA LYS A 169 14.05 17.03 10.95
C LYS A 169 13.91 15.53 11.23
N ASN A 170 13.30 14.77 10.31
CA ASN A 170 13.20 13.32 10.44
C ASN A 170 14.55 12.63 10.20
N VAL A 171 15.39 13.11 9.27
CA VAL A 171 16.77 12.61 9.09
C VAL A 171 17.58 12.73 10.39
N GLN A 172 17.45 13.87 11.09
CA GLN A 172 18.12 14.14 12.36
C GLN A 172 17.68 13.24 13.53
N ARG A 173 16.63 12.42 13.37
CA ARG A 173 16.25 11.40 14.37
C ARG A 173 17.32 10.32 14.50
N ILE A 174 18.02 10.01 13.40
CA ILE A 174 19.08 9.01 13.39
C ILE A 174 20.31 9.61 14.08
N GLN A 175 20.65 9.08 15.25
CA GLN A 175 21.76 9.57 16.08
C GLN A 175 23.11 9.12 15.53
N THR A 176 23.60 9.81 14.50
CA THR A 176 24.84 9.48 13.75
C THR A 176 26.13 9.68 14.54
N ASP A 177 26.05 10.28 15.73
CA ASP A 177 27.11 10.32 16.73
C ASP A 177 27.35 8.96 17.40
N ARG A 178 26.35 8.07 17.40
CA ARG A 178 26.51 6.67 17.85
C ARG A 178 27.29 5.86 16.82
N GLY A 179 28.29 5.11 17.28
CA GLY A 179 29.19 4.34 16.40
C GLY A 179 28.47 3.47 15.36
N ASN A 180 27.42 2.75 15.75
CA ASN A 180 26.66 1.86 14.84
C ASN A 180 25.82 2.61 13.80
N LEU A 181 25.44 3.87 14.07
CA LEU A 181 24.61 4.69 13.18
C LEU A 181 25.42 5.73 12.41
N ARG A 182 26.74 5.78 12.58
CA ARG A 182 27.61 6.75 11.88
C ARG A 182 27.52 6.67 10.36
N ARG A 183 27.20 5.49 9.80
CA ARG A 183 27.00 5.27 8.36
C ARG A 183 25.84 6.08 7.74
N PHE A 184 24.90 6.57 8.56
CA PHE A 184 23.78 7.39 8.10
C PHE A 184 24.12 8.88 8.04
N LYS A 185 25.34 9.28 8.44
CA LYS A 185 25.81 10.67 8.35
C LYS A 185 25.90 11.09 6.88
N PHE A 186 25.52 12.34 6.59
CA PHE A 186 25.72 12.93 5.27
C PHE A 186 27.19 12.82 4.84
N PRO A 187 27.50 12.18 3.69
CA PRO A 187 28.88 11.99 3.23
C PRO A 187 29.58 13.29 2.83
N GLY A 188 28.82 14.36 2.55
CA GLY A 188 29.36 15.61 2.04
C GLY A 188 29.28 15.69 0.52
N LEU A 189 29.12 16.90 -0.01
CA LEU A 189 28.93 17.15 -1.44
C LEU A 189 30.15 16.76 -2.28
N ASP A 190 31.35 16.85 -1.71
CA ASP A 190 32.59 16.47 -2.38
C ASP A 190 32.64 14.97 -2.72
N ASN A 191 31.78 14.15 -2.12
CA ASN A 191 31.64 12.73 -2.40
C ASN A 191 30.53 12.41 -3.43
N ASP A 192 29.88 13.42 -4.03
CA ASP A 192 28.96 13.26 -5.17
C ASP A 192 29.75 13.08 -6.48
N HIS A 193 30.27 11.88 -6.71
CA HIS A 193 31.08 11.57 -7.88
C HIS A 193 30.22 11.01 -9.01
N LEU A 194 29.99 11.81 -10.05
CA LEU A 194 29.42 11.36 -11.33
C LEU A 194 30.51 11.37 -12.39
N TYR A 195 30.71 10.24 -13.08
CA TYR A 195 31.63 10.15 -14.21
C TYR A 195 30.89 10.34 -15.54
N GLU A 196 31.63 10.76 -16.56
CA GLU A 196 31.16 10.70 -17.94
C GLU A 196 30.61 9.31 -18.25
N SER A 197 29.46 9.26 -18.92
CA SER A 197 28.78 7.99 -19.15
C SER A 197 29.69 6.98 -19.87
N SER A 198 30.51 7.42 -20.83
CA SER A 198 31.37 6.57 -21.66
C SER A 198 32.62 6.06 -20.93
N TYR A 199 32.85 6.51 -19.70
CA TYR A 199 34.00 6.09 -18.92
C TYR A 199 33.63 4.88 -18.07
N GLU A 200 34.39 3.80 -18.25
CA GLU A 200 34.24 2.60 -17.43
C GLU A 200 35.32 2.53 -16.35
N HIS A 201 34.94 1.95 -15.22
CA HIS A 201 35.84 1.73 -14.11
C HIS A 201 37.04 0.86 -14.52
N VAL A 202 38.26 1.30 -14.16
CA VAL A 202 39.50 0.71 -14.67
C VAL A 202 39.74 -0.71 -14.14
N LYS A 203 39.42 -0.97 -12.86
CA LYS A 203 39.71 -2.25 -12.19
C LYS A 203 38.49 -2.76 -11.41
N ILE A 204 38.01 -3.96 -11.72
CA ILE A 204 36.81 -4.52 -11.09
C ILE A 204 37.11 -4.88 -9.62
N GLY A 205 36.19 -4.55 -8.71
CA GLY A 205 36.21 -5.02 -7.32
C GLY A 205 37.02 -4.18 -6.34
N ILE A 206 37.57 -3.05 -6.76
CA ILE A 206 38.26 -2.08 -5.90
C ILE A 206 37.69 -0.68 -6.11
N SER A 207 37.96 0.23 -5.17
CA SER A 207 37.47 1.61 -5.25
C SER A 207 38.08 2.36 -6.44
N CYS A 208 37.45 3.47 -6.86
CA CYS A 208 37.99 4.31 -7.92
C CYS A 208 39.38 4.89 -7.58
N GLU A 209 39.61 5.19 -6.31
CA GLU A 209 40.87 5.72 -5.80
C GLU A 209 42.00 4.68 -5.90
N GLU A 210 41.76 3.46 -5.43
CA GLU A 210 42.71 2.34 -5.56
C GLU A 210 42.85 1.84 -7.00
N GLY A 211 41.75 1.96 -7.76
CA GLY A 211 41.64 1.58 -9.17
C GLY A 211 42.43 2.48 -10.10
N GLY A 212 42.72 3.72 -9.68
CA GLY A 212 43.36 4.73 -10.50
C GLY A 212 42.42 5.33 -11.56
N CYS A 213 41.13 5.45 -11.26
CA CYS A 213 40.17 6.09 -12.16
C CYS A 213 40.48 7.59 -12.32
N ASP A 214 40.40 8.11 -13.54
CA ASP A 214 40.75 9.48 -13.86
C ASP A 214 39.69 10.46 -13.32
N SER A 215 40.06 11.20 -12.28
CA SER A 215 39.19 12.21 -11.67
C SER A 215 38.80 13.36 -12.61
N LEU A 216 39.55 13.61 -13.68
CA LEU A 216 39.22 14.65 -14.68
C LEU A 216 38.02 14.26 -15.55
N ARG A 217 37.67 12.98 -15.58
CA ARG A 217 36.48 12.44 -16.27
C ARG A 217 35.21 12.57 -15.42
N ARG A 218 35.30 13.20 -14.24
CA ARG A 218 34.13 13.51 -13.40
C ARG A 218 33.40 14.72 -13.96
N ILE A 219 32.08 14.62 -14.05
CA ILE A 219 31.20 15.71 -14.44
C ILE A 219 31.10 16.68 -13.24
N PRO A 220 31.42 17.97 -13.41
CA PRO A 220 31.30 18.95 -12.35
C PRO A 220 29.89 19.02 -11.77
N ARG A 221 29.81 19.03 -10.43
CA ARG A 221 28.56 19.03 -9.65
C ARG A 221 28.39 20.34 -8.87
N SER A 222 28.44 21.49 -9.55
CA SER A 222 28.27 22.80 -8.89
C SER A 222 26.94 22.91 -8.12
N MET A 223 26.94 23.69 -7.03
CA MET A 223 25.74 23.91 -6.23
C MET A 223 24.63 24.58 -7.05
N ASP A 224 23.40 24.15 -6.84
CA ASP A 224 22.21 24.94 -7.13
C ASP A 224 21.52 25.14 -5.77
N ASP A 225 21.35 26.39 -5.35
CA ASP A 225 20.41 26.91 -4.32
C ASP A 225 20.72 26.99 -2.81
N GLY A 226 21.88 26.55 -2.29
CA GLY A 226 22.36 27.00 -0.96
C GLY A 226 21.51 26.60 0.27
N ARG A 227 20.64 25.60 0.16
CA ARG A 227 19.88 25.07 1.31
C ARG A 227 20.53 23.81 1.90
N GLU A 228 21.59 23.99 2.69
CA GLU A 228 22.35 22.90 3.34
C GLU A 228 21.54 21.95 4.26
N ASN A 229 20.25 22.24 4.49
CA ASN A 229 19.37 21.49 5.40
C ASN A 229 18.04 21.10 4.74
N PHE A 230 18.03 20.86 3.43
CA PHE A 230 16.83 20.47 2.69
C PHE A 230 17.08 19.18 1.90
N VAL A 231 16.15 18.22 2.00
CA VAL A 231 16.23 16.99 1.21
C VAL A 231 15.61 17.23 -0.17
N VAL A 232 16.36 17.15 -1.26
CA VAL A 232 15.76 17.30 -2.59
C VAL A 232 14.94 16.06 -2.93
N VAL A 233 13.69 16.28 -3.36
CA VAL A 233 12.74 15.21 -3.72
C VAL A 233 12.31 15.38 -5.17
N HIS A 234 12.47 14.32 -5.95
CA HIS A 234 11.95 14.20 -7.31
C HIS A 234 10.77 13.24 -7.35
N ARG A 235 9.87 13.44 -8.31
CA ARG A 235 8.73 12.55 -8.54
C ARG A 235 8.68 12.12 -9.99
N GLY A 236 8.41 10.84 -10.20
CA GLY A 236 8.26 10.32 -11.56
C GLY A 236 8.44 8.82 -11.62
N THR A 237 8.92 8.35 -12.77
CA THR A 237 9.03 6.93 -13.08
C THR A 237 10.25 6.31 -12.41
N ILE A 238 10.01 5.23 -11.64
CA ILE A 238 11.05 4.35 -11.10
C ILE A 238 11.09 3.05 -11.90
N ALA A 239 12.26 2.66 -12.38
CA ALA A 239 12.47 1.41 -13.10
C ALA A 239 12.78 0.26 -12.14
N SER A 240 12.07 -0.85 -12.33
CA SER A 240 12.22 -2.08 -11.57
C SER A 240 12.67 -3.21 -12.48
N GLY A 241 13.59 -4.05 -12.03
CA GLY A 241 14.05 -5.21 -12.79
C GLY A 241 14.82 -6.21 -11.95
N GLU A 242 15.16 -7.35 -12.53
CA GLU A 242 16.05 -8.35 -11.95
C GLU A 242 17.54 -8.05 -12.26
N LEU A 243 17.80 -7.21 -13.25
CA LEU A 243 19.15 -6.83 -13.65
C LEU A 243 19.67 -5.64 -12.84
N VAL A 244 20.86 -5.75 -12.27
CA VAL A 244 21.55 -4.57 -11.69
C VAL A 244 22.19 -3.77 -12.81
N ILE A 245 21.72 -2.54 -13.05
CA ILE A 245 22.33 -1.65 -14.04
C ILE A 245 23.66 -1.11 -13.51
N LYS A 246 24.75 -1.44 -14.22
CA LYS A 246 26.12 -0.93 -13.96
C LYS A 246 26.76 -0.31 -15.20
N ASN A 247 26.00 -0.15 -16.28
CA ASN A 247 26.45 0.45 -17.52
C ASN A 247 25.72 1.77 -17.73
N ALA A 248 26.48 2.85 -17.75
CA ALA A 248 25.94 4.20 -17.82
C ALA A 248 25.29 4.53 -19.17
N GLN A 249 25.76 3.96 -20.30
CA GLN A 249 25.09 4.11 -21.60
C GLN A 249 23.71 3.47 -21.56
N LEU A 250 23.64 2.20 -21.13
CA LEU A 250 22.38 1.48 -21.02
C LEU A 250 21.40 2.19 -20.08
N ARG A 251 21.89 2.71 -18.95
CA ARG A 251 21.10 3.55 -18.03
C ARG A 251 20.51 4.75 -18.77
N ASP A 252 21.32 5.49 -19.51
CA ASP A 252 20.91 6.72 -20.20
C ASP A 252 19.91 6.43 -21.33
N ASP A 253 20.14 5.35 -22.09
CA ASP A 253 19.25 4.89 -23.16
C ASP A 253 17.87 4.50 -22.61
N LEU A 254 17.84 3.65 -21.58
CA LEU A 254 16.60 3.24 -20.90
C LEU A 254 15.89 4.44 -20.29
N ALA A 255 16.64 5.35 -19.66
CA ALA A 255 16.05 6.54 -19.04
C ALA A 255 15.42 7.48 -20.06
N LYS A 256 16.05 7.64 -21.23
CA LYS A 256 15.48 8.41 -22.33
C LYS A 256 14.24 7.75 -22.91
N GLU A 257 14.23 6.43 -23.02
CA GLU A 257 13.10 5.67 -23.57
C GLU A 257 11.87 5.71 -22.66
N TYR A 258 12.06 5.58 -21.34
CA TYR A 258 10.98 5.38 -20.37
C TYR A 258 10.79 6.53 -19.37
N GLY A 259 11.55 7.62 -19.49
CA GLY A 259 11.51 8.75 -18.57
C GLY A 259 11.88 8.38 -17.13
N ILE A 260 12.89 7.50 -16.97
CA ILE A 260 13.29 6.93 -15.67
C ILE A 260 14.13 7.93 -14.88
N LEU A 261 13.83 8.03 -13.58
CA LEU A 261 14.62 8.83 -12.64
C LEU A 261 15.52 7.97 -11.74
N CYS A 262 15.15 6.71 -11.51
CA CYS A 262 15.83 5.80 -10.60
C CYS A 262 15.62 4.34 -11.02
N PHE A 263 16.62 3.49 -10.81
CA PHE A 263 16.54 2.03 -10.94
C PHE A 263 16.58 1.35 -9.57
N GLU A 264 15.81 0.28 -9.41
CA GLU A 264 15.72 -0.58 -8.21
C GLU A 264 15.25 -2.00 -8.61
N MET A 265 15.10 -2.92 -7.64
CA MET A 265 14.92 -4.35 -7.96
C MET A 265 13.71 -5.03 -7.31
N GLU A 266 12.82 -4.30 -6.63
CA GLU A 266 11.77 -4.91 -5.81
C GLU A 266 10.35 -4.47 -6.17
N ALA A 267 10.21 -3.30 -6.79
CA ALA A 267 8.89 -2.72 -7.02
C ALA A 267 8.00 -3.58 -7.90
N ALA A 268 8.52 -4.25 -8.94
CA ALA A 268 7.72 -5.09 -9.81
C ALA A 268 7.09 -6.28 -9.04
N GLY A 269 7.81 -6.85 -8.08
CA GLY A 269 7.30 -7.90 -7.20
C GLY A 269 6.29 -7.38 -6.18
N ALA A 270 6.61 -6.27 -5.50
CA ALA A 270 5.72 -5.70 -4.48
C ALA A 270 4.41 -5.16 -5.07
N LEU A 271 4.47 -4.50 -6.23
CA LEU A 271 3.32 -3.90 -6.92
C LEU A 271 2.46 -4.91 -7.68
N ALA A 272 2.84 -6.19 -7.74
CA ALA A 272 2.06 -7.22 -8.41
C ALA A 272 0.69 -7.45 -7.74
N ASP A 273 0.63 -7.37 -6.41
CA ASP A 273 -0.59 -7.67 -5.64
C ASP A 273 -0.78 -6.77 -4.40
N PHE A 274 0.02 -5.70 -4.24
CA PHE A 274 -0.16 -4.81 -3.10
C PHE A 274 -0.04 -3.33 -3.48
N PRO A 275 -1.07 -2.50 -3.20
CA PRO A 275 -1.02 -1.08 -3.50
C PRO A 275 0.11 -0.40 -2.71
N CYS A 276 1.14 0.05 -3.42
CA CYS A 276 2.38 0.50 -2.81
C CYS A 276 2.87 1.82 -3.42
N MET A 277 3.48 2.68 -2.61
CA MET A 277 4.30 3.80 -3.08
C MET A 277 5.78 3.45 -2.92
N VAL A 278 6.56 3.65 -3.98
CA VAL A 278 7.98 3.34 -4.02
C VAL A 278 8.77 4.61 -3.72
N ILE A 279 9.69 4.54 -2.77
CA ILE A 279 10.51 5.65 -2.30
C ILE A 279 11.96 5.19 -2.29
N ARG A 280 12.80 5.88 -3.07
CA ARG A 280 14.21 5.53 -3.26
C ARG A 280 15.11 6.69 -2.91
N GLY A 281 16.01 6.48 -1.95
CA GLY A 281 17.15 7.35 -1.73
C GLY A 281 18.23 7.02 -2.75
N ILE A 282 18.79 8.03 -3.41
CA ILE A 282 19.77 7.81 -4.46
C ILE A 282 21.14 7.50 -3.85
N SER A 283 21.64 6.29 -4.07
CA SER A 283 22.88 5.79 -3.48
C SER A 283 24.04 5.64 -4.47
N ASP A 284 23.74 5.53 -5.76
CA ASP A 284 24.72 5.42 -6.84
C ASP A 284 24.10 5.94 -8.15
N TYR A 285 24.87 5.91 -9.24
CA TYR A 285 24.42 6.36 -10.57
C TYR A 285 24.20 5.23 -11.58
N CYS A 286 24.02 3.98 -11.13
CA CYS A 286 23.89 2.82 -12.03
C CYS A 286 25.04 2.69 -13.05
N ASP A 287 26.26 3.05 -12.63
CA ASP A 287 27.47 2.96 -13.43
C ASP A 287 28.47 1.97 -12.81
N SER A 288 29.62 1.83 -13.47
CA SER A 288 30.69 0.94 -13.01
C SER A 288 31.51 1.54 -11.86
N HIS A 289 31.29 2.81 -11.49
CA HIS A 289 32.02 3.56 -10.46
C HIS A 289 31.31 3.57 -9.10
N LYS A 290 30.26 2.74 -8.95
CA LYS A 290 29.50 2.61 -7.71
C LYS A 290 30.42 2.38 -6.49
N ASN A 291 30.11 3.10 -5.42
CA ASN A 291 30.63 2.85 -4.07
C ASN A 291 29.48 2.90 -3.05
N ASP A 292 29.70 2.28 -1.90
CA ASP A 292 28.64 2.12 -0.89
C ASP A 292 28.60 3.25 0.14
N ALA A 293 29.40 4.31 -0.02
CA ALA A 293 29.51 5.40 0.98
C ALA A 293 28.18 6.14 1.20
N TRP A 294 27.33 6.17 0.18
CA TRP A 294 26.02 6.82 0.22
C TRP A 294 24.88 5.91 0.70
N HIS A 295 25.08 4.59 0.81
CA HIS A 295 24.01 3.64 1.14
C HIS A 295 23.26 4.02 2.44
N GLY A 296 24.00 4.34 3.50
CA GLY A 296 23.39 4.73 4.77
C GLY A 296 22.61 6.04 4.66
N TYR A 297 23.24 7.13 4.21
CA TYR A 297 22.55 8.41 4.09
C TYR A 297 21.36 8.38 3.12
N ALA A 298 21.48 7.69 1.98
CA ALA A 298 20.39 7.49 1.04
C ALA A 298 19.20 6.76 1.69
N ALA A 299 19.45 5.69 2.45
CA ALA A 299 18.42 5.01 3.21
C ALA A 299 17.76 5.92 4.26
N ALA A 300 18.55 6.75 4.95
CA ALA A 300 18.05 7.72 5.93
C ALA A 300 17.09 8.73 5.32
N VAL A 301 17.46 9.37 4.22
CA VAL A 301 16.61 10.40 3.58
C VAL A 301 15.32 9.80 3.00
N ALA A 302 15.40 8.58 2.45
CA ALA A 302 14.22 7.86 1.96
C ALA A 302 13.25 7.52 3.09
N ALA A 303 13.77 6.99 4.21
CA ALA A 303 12.98 6.69 5.40
C ALA A 303 12.40 7.95 6.04
N ALA A 304 13.17 9.03 6.11
CA ALA A 304 12.72 10.31 6.62
C ALA A 304 11.58 10.92 5.79
N TYR A 305 11.64 10.78 4.47
CA TYR A 305 10.55 11.18 3.57
C TYR A 305 9.31 10.29 3.77
N ALA A 306 9.49 8.97 3.83
CA ALA A 306 8.41 8.02 4.09
C ALA A 306 7.68 8.31 5.40
N ARG A 307 8.42 8.59 6.49
CA ARG A 307 7.89 9.06 7.77
C ARG A 307 7.03 10.32 7.60
N GLN A 308 7.49 11.25 6.77
CA GLN A 308 6.80 12.53 6.57
C GLN A 308 5.42 12.37 5.93
N LEU A 309 5.19 11.31 5.14
CA LEU A 309 3.87 11.03 4.55
C LEU A 309 2.80 10.81 5.62
N PHE A 310 3.12 10.11 6.72
CA PHE A 310 2.18 9.82 7.81
C PHE A 310 1.60 11.07 8.50
N PHE A 311 2.23 12.24 8.36
CA PHE A 311 1.72 13.50 8.88
C PHE A 311 0.66 14.16 8.00
N HIS A 312 0.46 13.65 6.79
CA HIS A 312 -0.49 14.18 5.81
C HIS A 312 -1.44 13.11 5.26
N MET A 313 -1.22 11.85 5.64
CA MET A 313 -2.20 10.79 5.45
C MET A 313 -3.41 11.07 6.36
N SER A 314 -4.61 10.79 5.86
CA SER A 314 -5.80 10.80 6.70
C SER A 314 -5.62 9.74 7.79
N ILE A 315 -5.67 10.17 9.04
CA ILE A 315 -5.87 9.25 10.15
C ILE A 315 -7.31 8.76 10.01
N GLY A 316 -7.52 7.63 9.31
CA GLY A 316 -8.78 6.89 9.43
C GLY A 316 -9.05 6.69 10.92
N GLU A 317 -10.29 6.93 11.36
CA GLU A 317 -10.64 7.16 12.77
C GLU A 317 -9.76 6.32 13.70
N THR A 318 -8.89 7.01 14.43
CA THR A 318 -7.95 6.37 15.35
C THR A 318 -8.79 5.50 16.27
N ILE A 319 -8.68 4.18 16.18
CA ILE A 319 -9.12 3.31 17.27
C ILE A 319 -8.27 3.78 18.44
N ARG A 320 -8.90 4.59 19.31
CA ARG A 320 -8.26 5.09 20.52
C ARG A 320 -7.73 3.86 21.25
N PRO A 321 -6.44 3.85 21.62
CA PRO A 321 -5.96 2.91 22.61
C PRO A 321 -6.69 3.27 23.89
N ASN A 322 -7.73 2.54 24.25
CA ASN A 322 -7.85 1.96 25.57
C ASN A 322 -9.23 1.37 25.84
N LEU A 323 -9.13 0.18 26.45
CA LEU A 323 -10.10 -0.57 27.24
C LEU A 323 -10.94 -1.59 26.45
N LEU A 324 -10.51 -2.85 26.63
CA LEU A 324 -11.20 -4.12 26.33
C LEU A 324 -10.90 -4.83 25.00
N SER A 325 -9.68 -4.70 24.48
CA SER A 325 -9.13 -5.74 23.58
C SER A 325 -7.80 -6.27 24.10
N ASP A 326 -7.76 -6.64 25.39
CA ASP A 326 -6.83 -7.68 25.82
C ASP A 326 -7.27 -8.98 25.14
N SER A 327 -6.30 -9.70 24.60
CA SER A 327 -6.41 -10.94 23.83
C SER A 327 -6.92 -12.15 24.64
N ASN A 328 -7.89 -11.94 25.56
CA ASN A 328 -8.63 -13.00 26.22
C ASN A 328 -10.00 -12.58 26.81
N THR A 329 -10.44 -11.33 26.63
CA THR A 329 -11.83 -10.97 26.90
C THR A 329 -12.60 -11.02 25.59
N LYS A 330 -13.34 -12.12 25.38
CA LYS A 330 -14.47 -12.09 24.43
C LYS A 330 -15.29 -10.85 24.80
N VAL A 331 -15.44 -9.88 23.88
CA VAL A 331 -16.51 -8.88 24.01
C VAL A 331 -17.75 -9.67 24.37
N ASP A 332 -18.41 -9.29 25.46
CA ASP A 332 -19.56 -10.02 25.97
C ASP A 332 -20.49 -10.33 24.78
N PRO A 333 -20.76 -11.61 24.46
CA PRO A 333 -21.63 -11.97 23.36
C PRO A 333 -22.99 -11.23 23.41
N HIS A 334 -23.44 -10.87 24.62
CA HIS A 334 -24.60 -10.03 24.82
C HIS A 334 -24.44 -8.62 24.25
N ILE A 335 -23.30 -7.96 24.45
CA ILE A 335 -22.99 -6.65 23.87
C ILE A 335 -22.99 -6.71 22.34
N VAL A 336 -22.39 -7.77 21.77
CA VAL A 336 -22.36 -7.94 20.30
C VAL A 336 -23.77 -8.16 19.75
N GLU A 337 -24.60 -8.94 20.45
CA GLU A 337 -26.00 -9.14 20.11
C GLU A 337 -26.81 -7.84 20.21
N GLU A 338 -26.67 -7.09 21.31
CA GLU A 338 -27.35 -5.82 21.50
C GLU A 338 -26.94 -4.77 20.47
N PHE A 339 -25.66 -4.74 20.08
CA PHE A 339 -25.17 -3.88 19.02
C PHE A 339 -25.84 -4.18 17.68
N HIS A 340 -25.83 -5.45 17.23
CA HIS A 340 -26.48 -5.84 15.98
C HIS A 340 -28.00 -5.66 16.02
N LYS A 341 -28.62 -5.91 17.18
CA LYS A 341 -30.04 -5.63 17.40
C LYS A 341 -30.34 -4.14 17.30
N ALA A 342 -29.52 -3.28 17.91
CA ALA A 342 -29.67 -1.83 17.82
C ALA A 342 -29.55 -1.32 16.37
N VAL A 343 -28.66 -1.92 15.57
CA VAL A 343 -28.56 -1.66 14.13
C VAL A 343 -29.84 -2.12 13.40
N SER A 344 -30.31 -3.33 13.66
CA SER A 344 -31.55 -3.85 13.05
C SER A 344 -32.79 -3.03 13.43
N ASP A 345 -32.83 -2.51 14.66
CA ASP A 345 -33.91 -1.67 15.19
C ASP A 345 -33.79 -0.20 14.74
N GLY A 346 -32.69 0.19 14.08
CA GLY A 346 -32.47 1.57 13.65
C GLY A 346 -32.13 2.57 14.77
N LYS A 347 -31.61 2.10 15.90
CA LYS A 347 -31.32 2.93 17.08
C LYS A 347 -29.98 3.68 16.95
N GLY A 348 -29.92 4.66 16.05
CA GLY A 348 -28.67 5.35 15.68
C GLY A 348 -27.85 5.93 16.84
N THR A 349 -28.50 6.50 17.86
CA THR A 349 -27.81 7.05 19.05
C THR A 349 -27.16 5.95 19.88
N VAL A 350 -27.84 4.82 20.05
CA VAL A 350 -27.35 3.63 20.74
C VAL A 350 -26.20 3.01 19.93
N VAL A 351 -26.37 2.86 18.61
CA VAL A 351 -25.33 2.37 17.70
C VAL A 351 -24.07 3.23 17.79
N LYS A 352 -24.18 4.55 17.71
CA LYS A 352 -23.04 5.48 17.89
C LYS A 352 -22.39 5.38 19.27
N THR A 353 -23.13 4.99 20.30
CA THR A 353 -22.57 4.75 21.64
C THR A 353 -21.78 3.45 21.67
N TRP A 354 -22.33 2.38 21.09
CA TRP A 354 -21.64 1.11 20.95
C TRP A 354 -20.40 1.18 20.06
N LEU A 355 -20.44 1.95 18.96
CA LEU A 355 -19.28 2.14 18.07
C LEU A 355 -18.07 2.78 18.74
N LYS A 356 -18.23 3.35 19.94
CA LYS A 356 -17.10 3.81 20.76
C LYS A 356 -16.32 2.66 21.42
N ILE A 357 -16.94 1.49 21.57
CA ILE A 357 -16.40 0.35 22.33
C ILE A 357 -16.46 -1.00 21.58
N VAL A 358 -17.17 -1.06 20.45
CA VAL A 358 -17.34 -2.25 19.60
C VAL A 358 -16.76 -1.97 18.22
N ASP A 359 -15.98 -2.91 17.68
CA ASP A 359 -15.53 -2.86 16.28
C ASP A 359 -16.75 -2.91 15.34
N VAL A 360 -16.91 -1.92 14.47
CA VAL A 360 -18.03 -1.85 13.50
C VAL A 360 -18.17 -3.12 12.64
N ASN A 361 -17.05 -3.83 12.41
CA ASN A 361 -16.97 -5.04 11.60
C ASN A 361 -17.04 -6.33 12.43
N ILE A 362 -17.32 -6.23 13.73
CA ILE A 362 -17.55 -7.41 14.57
C ILE A 362 -18.66 -8.25 13.96
N ARG A 363 -18.48 -9.56 13.95
CA ARG A 363 -19.48 -10.49 13.42
C ARG A 363 -20.37 -10.93 14.56
N ASP A 364 -21.68 -10.93 14.32
CA ASP A 364 -22.63 -11.56 15.22
C ASP A 364 -22.26 -13.05 15.36
N PRO A 365 -21.99 -13.57 16.57
CA PRO A 365 -21.50 -14.94 16.76
C PRO A 365 -22.48 -16.03 16.32
N ARG A 366 -23.78 -15.73 16.28
CA ARG A 366 -24.83 -16.68 15.90
C ARG A 366 -24.99 -16.75 14.39
N THR A 367 -24.84 -15.60 13.73
CA THR A 367 -25.17 -15.46 12.31
C THR A 367 -23.95 -15.29 11.40
N GLY A 368 -22.79 -14.92 11.94
CA GLY A 368 -21.57 -14.61 11.18
C GLY A 368 -21.65 -13.31 10.37
N ARG A 369 -22.74 -12.54 10.51
CA ARG A 369 -23.04 -11.33 9.75
C ARG A 369 -22.42 -10.10 10.40
N THR A 370 -22.10 -9.11 9.58
CA THR A 370 -21.66 -7.78 10.02
C THR A 370 -22.86 -6.87 10.29
N ALA A 371 -22.67 -5.82 11.09
CA ALA A 371 -23.67 -4.77 11.30
C ALA A 371 -24.16 -4.15 9.98
N LEU A 372 -23.24 -3.87 9.03
CA LEU A 372 -23.60 -3.30 7.73
C LEU A 372 -24.52 -4.23 6.93
N SER A 373 -24.37 -5.55 7.07
CA SER A 373 -25.28 -6.49 6.44
C SER A 373 -26.67 -6.55 7.09
N PHE A 374 -26.78 -6.34 8.40
CA PHE A 374 -28.08 -6.20 9.04
C PHE A 374 -28.78 -4.93 8.55
N ALA A 375 -28.06 -3.82 8.46
CA ALA A 375 -28.59 -2.59 7.85
C ALA A 375 -29.01 -2.83 6.40
N ALA A 376 -28.18 -3.51 5.60
CA ALA A 376 -28.47 -3.80 4.20
C ALA A 376 -29.70 -4.70 4.00
N ARG A 377 -29.88 -5.72 4.85
CA ARG A 377 -31.07 -6.59 4.83
C ARG A 377 -32.34 -5.86 5.23
N THR A 378 -32.26 -4.99 6.23
CA THR A 378 -33.42 -4.23 6.73
C THR A 378 -33.74 -3.00 5.88
N GLY A 379 -32.82 -2.57 5.02
CA GLY A 379 -32.98 -1.37 4.21
C GLY A 379 -32.76 -0.08 4.99
N ASN A 380 -32.17 -0.15 6.19
CA ASN A 380 -31.98 1.02 7.04
C ASN A 380 -30.79 1.87 6.57
N ILE A 381 -31.08 2.84 5.69
CA ILE A 381 -30.11 3.74 5.06
C ILE A 381 -29.33 4.55 6.09
N ASP A 382 -30.00 5.06 7.13
CA ASP A 382 -29.35 5.87 8.15
C ASP A 382 -28.34 5.05 8.95
N MET A 383 -28.66 3.80 9.28
CA MET A 383 -27.70 2.91 9.93
C MET A 383 -26.55 2.57 9.00
N ALA A 384 -26.82 2.28 7.73
CA ALA A 384 -25.76 2.02 6.76
C ALA A 384 -24.80 3.22 6.63
N LYS A 385 -25.31 4.45 6.55
CA LYS A 385 -24.49 5.67 6.55
C LYS A 385 -23.65 5.77 7.82
N ILE A 386 -24.25 5.63 9.01
CA ILE A 386 -23.51 5.67 10.28
C ILE A 386 -22.39 4.62 10.27
N LEU A 387 -22.68 3.38 9.86
CA LEU A 387 -21.70 2.31 9.85
C LEU A 387 -20.59 2.56 8.83
N LEU A 388 -20.92 3.02 7.62
CA LEU A 388 -19.96 3.37 6.57
C LEU A 388 -19.08 4.57 6.98
N ASP A 389 -19.65 5.56 7.65
CA ASP A 389 -18.92 6.71 8.22
C ASP A 389 -17.87 6.26 9.26
N HIS A 390 -18.13 5.14 9.95
CA HIS A 390 -17.21 4.52 10.92
C HIS A 390 -16.37 3.38 10.30
N GLU A 391 -16.13 3.41 8.98
CA GLU A 391 -15.31 2.43 8.24
C GLU A 391 -15.83 0.98 8.25
N ALA A 392 -17.15 0.77 8.21
CA ALA A 392 -17.70 -0.55 7.92
C ALA A 392 -17.22 -1.05 6.56
N LEU A 393 -16.68 -2.27 6.53
CA LEU A 393 -16.18 -2.91 5.32
C LEU A 393 -17.37 -3.30 4.42
N VAL A 394 -17.26 -2.96 3.14
CA VAL A 394 -18.12 -3.50 2.08
C VAL A 394 -17.50 -4.78 1.51
N ASN A 395 -18.33 -5.63 0.90
CA ASN A 395 -17.92 -6.90 0.28
C ASN A 395 -17.52 -8.00 1.26
N VAL A 396 -18.01 -7.92 2.51
CA VAL A 396 -17.69 -8.94 3.50
C VAL A 396 -18.50 -10.19 3.21
N ARG A 397 -17.80 -11.28 2.86
CA ARG A 397 -18.41 -12.59 2.65
C ARG A 397 -18.83 -13.19 3.99
N GLN A 398 -20.06 -13.67 4.07
CA GLN A 398 -20.66 -14.20 5.29
C GLN A 398 -20.70 -15.72 5.31
N TYR A 399 -20.62 -16.30 6.51
CA TYR A 399 -20.90 -17.71 6.72
C TYR A 399 -22.39 -17.86 7.04
N SER A 400 -23.04 -18.87 6.46
CA SER A 400 -24.46 -19.15 6.62
C SER A 400 -24.72 -19.71 8.01
N CYS A 401 -25.79 -19.25 8.62
CA CYS A 401 -26.36 -19.85 9.82
C CYS A 401 -27.14 -21.11 9.39
N PRO A 402 -27.17 -22.17 10.21
CA PRO A 402 -28.22 -23.18 10.08
C PRO A 402 -29.54 -22.55 10.55
N GLY A 403 -30.36 -22.02 9.64
CA GLY A 403 -31.71 -21.56 10.00
C GLY A 403 -32.33 -20.44 9.15
N ASP A 404 -31.60 -19.81 8.22
CA ASP A 404 -32.18 -18.87 7.25
C ASP A 404 -32.88 -19.62 6.09
N SER A 405 -33.89 -20.42 6.46
CA SER A 405 -34.64 -21.31 5.57
C SER A 405 -35.70 -20.55 4.77
N TRP A 406 -35.29 -19.66 3.87
CA TRP A 406 -36.14 -19.30 2.73
C TRP A 406 -35.82 -20.24 1.56
N GLY A 407 -36.41 -21.44 1.58
CA GLY A 407 -36.65 -22.22 0.37
C GLY A 407 -35.52 -23.07 -0.22
N GLY A 408 -34.51 -23.50 0.55
CA GLY A 408 -33.64 -24.60 0.10
C GLY A 408 -32.35 -24.77 0.88
N GLY A 409 -32.31 -25.76 1.77
CA GLY A 409 -31.13 -26.47 2.29
C GLY A 409 -30.02 -25.65 2.99
N PRO A 410 -29.40 -26.17 4.06
CA PRO A 410 -28.23 -25.54 4.68
C PRO A 410 -27.04 -25.55 3.70
N GLY A 411 -26.65 -24.38 3.16
CA GLY A 411 -25.43 -24.23 2.35
C GLY A 411 -25.51 -23.25 1.17
N TRP A 412 -26.71 -22.89 0.68
CA TRP A 412 -26.87 -22.08 -0.53
C TRP A 412 -26.71 -20.56 -0.33
N THR A 413 -26.65 -20.08 0.91
CA THR A 413 -26.55 -18.64 1.28
C THR A 413 -25.14 -18.23 1.75
N ASN A 414 -24.21 -19.18 1.89
CA ASN A 414 -22.82 -18.92 2.21
C ASN A 414 -22.19 -17.95 1.20
N GLY A 415 -21.38 -17.01 1.67
CA GLY A 415 -20.67 -16.04 0.84
C GLY A 415 -21.51 -14.86 0.33
N ARG A 416 -22.75 -14.68 0.83
CA ARG A 416 -23.53 -13.46 0.58
C ARG A 416 -22.79 -12.22 1.10
N THR A 417 -22.96 -11.10 0.40
CA THR A 417 -22.47 -9.76 0.74
C THR A 417 -23.63 -8.83 1.11
N GLU A 418 -23.32 -7.65 1.66
CA GLU A 418 -24.29 -6.60 1.97
C GLU A 418 -25.16 -6.24 0.75
N LEU A 419 -24.53 -6.07 -0.42
CA LEU A 419 -25.22 -5.76 -1.67
C LEU A 419 -26.15 -6.89 -2.12
N SER A 420 -25.78 -8.15 -1.89
CA SER A 420 -26.65 -9.28 -2.20
C SER A 420 -27.91 -9.30 -1.34
N TRP A 421 -27.82 -8.88 -0.07
CA TRP A 421 -28.97 -8.76 0.83
C TRP A 421 -29.86 -7.58 0.48
N ALA A 422 -29.27 -6.42 0.16
CA ALA A 422 -30.03 -5.28 -0.34
C ALA A 422 -30.80 -5.64 -1.62
N ALA A 423 -30.18 -6.44 -2.51
CA ALA A 423 -30.81 -6.87 -3.74
C ALA A 423 -31.95 -7.88 -3.54
N ASP A 424 -31.76 -8.87 -2.67
CA ASP A 424 -32.77 -9.88 -2.30
C ASP A 424 -34.01 -9.26 -1.66
N CYS A 425 -33.80 -8.24 -0.83
CA CYS A 425 -34.90 -7.52 -0.18
C CYS A 425 -35.45 -6.36 -1.02
N GLY A 426 -34.90 -6.08 -2.20
CA GLY A 426 -35.37 -5.03 -3.10
C GLY A 426 -35.06 -3.58 -2.66
N HIS A 427 -34.10 -3.38 -1.76
CA HIS A 427 -33.74 -2.06 -1.21
C HIS A 427 -32.87 -1.26 -2.19
N VAL A 428 -33.51 -0.54 -3.10
CA VAL A 428 -32.85 0.17 -4.21
C VAL A 428 -31.86 1.23 -3.72
N GLU A 429 -32.28 2.14 -2.83
CA GLU A 429 -31.38 3.18 -2.29
C GLU A 429 -30.18 2.59 -1.53
N MET A 430 -30.39 1.46 -0.83
CA MET A 430 -29.32 0.79 -0.12
C MET A 430 -28.29 0.21 -1.08
N ALA A 431 -28.75 -0.38 -2.19
CA ALA A 431 -27.86 -0.88 -3.23
C ALA A 431 -27.05 0.25 -3.88
N GLU A 432 -27.67 1.39 -4.20
CA GLU A 432 -26.97 2.58 -4.72
C GLU A 432 -25.91 3.07 -3.73
N LEU A 433 -26.23 3.17 -2.44
CA LEU A 433 -25.29 3.57 -1.40
C LEU A 433 -24.10 2.61 -1.32
N LEU A 434 -24.35 1.30 -1.27
CA LEU A 434 -23.28 0.30 -1.20
C LEU A 434 -22.39 0.31 -2.44
N LEU A 435 -22.96 0.46 -3.65
CA LEU A 435 -22.20 0.56 -4.90
C LEU A 435 -21.30 1.80 -4.92
N LYS A 436 -21.81 2.95 -4.46
CA LYS A 436 -21.02 4.19 -4.31
C LYS A 436 -19.82 4.01 -3.37
N HIS A 437 -19.94 3.14 -2.37
CA HIS A 437 -18.87 2.78 -1.44
C HIS A 437 -18.02 1.57 -1.91
N GLY A 438 -18.11 1.18 -3.18
CA GLY A 438 -17.23 0.15 -3.78
C GLY A 438 -17.73 -1.29 -3.61
N ALA A 439 -19.03 -1.51 -3.36
CA ALA A 439 -19.58 -2.86 -3.38
C ALA A 439 -19.44 -3.49 -4.76
N ASN A 440 -18.98 -4.74 -4.81
CA ASN A 440 -18.78 -5.50 -6.03
C ASN A 440 -20.13 -6.13 -6.48
N PRO A 441 -20.73 -5.67 -7.60
CA PRO A 441 -22.00 -6.21 -8.10
C PRO A 441 -21.90 -7.65 -8.61
N ASN A 442 -20.69 -8.18 -8.79
CA ASN A 442 -20.38 -9.53 -9.27
C ASN A 442 -19.90 -10.48 -8.17
N SER A 443 -20.04 -10.11 -6.89
CA SER A 443 -19.67 -11.00 -5.79
C SER A 443 -20.64 -12.17 -5.68
N ALA A 444 -20.20 -13.34 -6.13
CA ALA A 444 -21.02 -14.56 -6.13
C ALA A 444 -20.97 -15.29 -4.79
N ASN A 445 -22.10 -15.76 -4.30
CA ASN A 445 -22.20 -16.62 -3.13
C ASN A 445 -21.79 -18.08 -3.47
N SER A 446 -21.87 -19.03 -2.53
CA SER A 446 -21.52 -20.44 -2.74
C SER A 446 -22.41 -21.17 -3.76
N ALA A 447 -23.57 -20.61 -4.10
CA ALA A 447 -24.43 -21.09 -5.18
C ALA A 447 -24.10 -20.44 -6.55
N GLY A 448 -23.11 -19.56 -6.60
CA GLY A 448 -22.77 -18.78 -7.79
C GLY A 448 -23.73 -17.64 -8.05
N ARG A 449 -24.60 -17.28 -7.09
CA ARG A 449 -25.57 -16.18 -7.23
C ARG A 449 -24.90 -14.85 -6.89
N VAL A 450 -24.91 -13.93 -7.84
CA VAL A 450 -24.52 -12.51 -7.66
C VAL A 450 -25.75 -11.63 -7.34
N PRO A 451 -25.57 -10.41 -6.79
CA PRO A 451 -26.67 -9.46 -6.54
C PRO A 451 -27.71 -9.34 -7.67
N LEU A 452 -27.27 -9.35 -8.93
CA LEU A 452 -28.17 -9.23 -10.09
C LEU A 452 -29.17 -10.40 -10.21
N HIS A 453 -28.81 -11.62 -9.78
CA HIS A 453 -29.75 -12.74 -9.76
C HIS A 453 -30.94 -12.46 -8.84
N TYR A 454 -30.67 -11.86 -7.68
CA TYR A 454 -31.70 -11.55 -6.69
C TYR A 454 -32.61 -10.41 -7.16
N ALA A 455 -32.03 -9.37 -7.77
CA ALA A 455 -32.79 -8.28 -8.38
C ALA A 455 -33.76 -8.79 -9.47
N CYS A 456 -33.30 -9.72 -10.31
CA CYS A 456 -34.13 -10.38 -11.33
C CYS A 456 -35.22 -11.27 -10.73
N MET A 457 -34.89 -12.10 -9.73
CA MET A 457 -35.86 -12.97 -9.04
C MET A 457 -36.97 -12.15 -8.36
N GLY A 458 -36.64 -10.98 -7.82
CA GLY A 458 -37.60 -10.04 -7.25
C GLY A 458 -38.34 -9.14 -8.25
N ASN A 459 -38.12 -9.32 -9.57
CA ASN A 459 -38.68 -8.50 -10.65
C ASN A 459 -38.46 -6.97 -10.45
N ASN A 460 -37.33 -6.58 -9.83
CA ASN A 460 -37.04 -5.18 -9.52
C ASN A 460 -36.26 -4.52 -10.67
N ARG A 461 -36.99 -4.05 -11.69
CA ARG A 461 -36.41 -3.42 -12.89
C ARG A 461 -35.48 -2.25 -12.59
N ARG A 462 -35.81 -1.43 -11.60
CA ARG A 462 -34.98 -0.28 -11.20
C ARG A 462 -33.64 -0.74 -10.65
N LEU A 463 -33.65 -1.72 -9.76
CA LEU A 463 -32.44 -2.29 -9.19
C LEU A 463 -31.59 -3.03 -10.24
N VAL A 464 -32.22 -3.76 -11.17
CA VAL A 464 -31.53 -4.38 -12.31
C VAL A 464 -30.77 -3.33 -13.11
N LYS A 465 -31.43 -2.21 -13.45
CA LYS A 465 -30.79 -1.11 -14.18
C LYS A 465 -29.58 -0.56 -13.42
N ILE A 466 -29.73 -0.24 -12.14
CA ILE A 466 -28.65 0.30 -11.30
C ILE A 466 -27.45 -0.66 -11.21
N LEU A 467 -27.71 -1.95 -11.00
CA LEU A 467 -26.65 -2.96 -10.92
C LEU A 467 -25.89 -3.06 -12.26
N VAL A 468 -26.59 -3.09 -13.38
CA VAL A 468 -25.99 -3.15 -14.72
C VAL A 468 -25.17 -1.89 -15.03
N GLU A 469 -25.71 -0.70 -14.72
CA GLU A 469 -24.99 0.58 -14.86
C GLU A 469 -23.71 0.64 -14.01
N ASN A 470 -23.67 -0.09 -12.89
CA ASN A 470 -22.50 -0.20 -12.02
C ASN A 470 -21.62 -1.43 -12.33
N GLY A 471 -21.77 -2.06 -13.50
CA GLY A 471 -20.87 -3.11 -13.98
C GLY A 471 -21.25 -4.53 -13.58
N ALA A 472 -22.51 -4.80 -13.23
CA ALA A 472 -23.00 -6.16 -13.06
C ALA A 472 -22.98 -6.95 -14.38
N ASP A 473 -22.39 -8.15 -14.37
CA ASP A 473 -22.37 -9.05 -15.52
C ASP A 473 -23.72 -9.76 -15.66
N ILE A 474 -24.47 -9.38 -16.72
CA ILE A 474 -25.76 -9.98 -17.08
C ILE A 474 -25.67 -11.46 -17.47
N ASN A 475 -24.47 -11.94 -17.79
CA ASN A 475 -24.19 -13.31 -18.21
C ASN A 475 -23.59 -14.18 -17.10
N PHE A 476 -23.46 -13.66 -15.87
CA PHE A 476 -22.89 -14.40 -14.75
C PHE A 476 -23.73 -15.66 -14.46
N LYS A 477 -23.14 -16.86 -14.60
CA LYS A 477 -23.87 -18.13 -14.43
C LYS A 477 -23.76 -18.64 -13.00
N THR A 478 -24.88 -19.07 -12.42
CA THR A 478 -24.85 -19.88 -11.17
C THR A 478 -24.15 -21.22 -11.40
N PHE A 479 -23.56 -21.82 -10.35
CA PHE A 479 -22.79 -23.07 -10.47
C PHE A 479 -23.60 -24.29 -10.94
N ASN A 480 -24.93 -24.27 -10.83
CA ASN A 480 -25.78 -25.33 -11.39
C ASN A 480 -26.05 -25.16 -12.91
N HIS A 481 -25.43 -24.17 -13.58
CA HIS A 481 -25.56 -23.89 -15.02
C HIS A 481 -26.98 -23.56 -15.55
N VAL A 482 -28.00 -23.39 -14.69
CA VAL A 482 -29.40 -23.32 -15.15
C VAL A 482 -29.87 -21.92 -15.59
N ARG A 483 -29.36 -20.81 -15.03
CA ARG A 483 -29.93 -19.46 -15.29
C ARG A 483 -28.87 -18.36 -15.20
N SER A 484 -28.67 -17.58 -16.28
CA SER A 484 -28.02 -16.26 -16.24
C SER A 484 -29.06 -15.18 -15.90
N PRO A 485 -28.66 -14.03 -15.33
CA PRO A 485 -29.57 -12.91 -15.13
C PRO A 485 -30.27 -12.45 -16.41
N SER A 486 -29.59 -12.55 -17.56
CA SER A 486 -30.14 -12.25 -18.89
C SER A 486 -31.39 -13.08 -19.28
N PHE A 487 -31.62 -14.25 -18.66
CA PHE A 487 -32.85 -15.01 -18.87
C PHE A 487 -34.11 -14.30 -18.33
N TRP A 488 -33.94 -13.41 -17.36
CA TRP A 488 -35.03 -12.72 -16.64
C TRP A 488 -35.16 -11.24 -17.00
N ILE A 489 -34.22 -10.70 -17.76
CA ILE A 489 -34.23 -9.31 -18.22
C ILE A 489 -34.91 -9.27 -19.60
N THR A 490 -36.22 -9.08 -19.61
CA THR A 490 -36.93 -8.64 -20.82
C THR A 490 -36.90 -7.10 -20.87
N PHE A 491 -36.25 -6.56 -21.89
CA PHE A 491 -36.20 -5.12 -22.18
C PHE A 491 -37.59 -4.56 -22.51
#